data_AF-A0A0R3WWM1-F1
#
_entry.id   AF-A0A0R3WWM1-F1
#
_cell.length_a   1.000
_cell.length_b   1.000
_cell.length_c   1.000
_cell.angle_alpha   90.00
_cell.angle_beta   90.00
_cell.angle_gamma   90.00
#
_symmetry.space_group_name_H-M   'P 1'
#
loop_
_entity.id
_entity.type
_entity.pdbx_description
1 polymer ?
#
loop_
_entity_poly.entity_id
_entity_poly.type
_entity_poly.pdbx_seq_one_letter_code
_entity_poly.pdbx_strand_id
1 'polypeptide(L)'
;MDILWNNAVLLKEANVMSVELDKKMQYQFVMLSDTPYTPLKDELMEVRNSLQNHDTRTVDGLNSSPAVEEPPLNRGIIAVEAFNTVNGLSYKWSLQAF
;
A
#
# COMPACT_ATOMS: atom_id res chain seq x y z
N MET A 1 -13.28 -1.88 3.55
CA MET A 1 -13.48 -0.42 3.49
C MET A 1 -13.03 0.25 4.79
N ASP A 2 -13.23 -0.37 5.95
CA ASP A 2 -12.92 0.22 7.27
C ASP A 2 -11.42 0.35 7.60
N ILE A 3 -10.58 -0.53 7.05
CA ILE A 3 -9.13 -0.57 7.37
C ILE A 3 -8.46 0.77 7.07
N LEU A 4 -8.73 1.40 5.92
CA LEU A 4 -8.11 2.67 5.55
C LEU A 4 -8.53 3.81 6.48
N TRP A 5 -9.82 3.87 6.81
CA TRP A 5 -10.36 4.88 7.71
C TRP A 5 -9.83 4.75 9.14
N ASN A 6 -9.75 3.52 9.65
CA ASN A 6 -9.16 3.26 10.96
C ASN A 6 -7.68 3.67 10.99
N ASN A 7 -6.91 3.25 9.99
CA ASN A 7 -5.50 3.64 9.86
C ASN A 7 -5.34 5.16 9.69
N ALA A 8 -6.30 5.86 9.07
CA ALA A 8 -6.21 7.32 8.89
C ALA A 8 -6.28 8.07 10.22
N VAL A 9 -7.10 7.58 11.16
CA VAL A 9 -7.17 8.12 12.52
C VAL A 9 -5.84 7.89 13.25
N LEU A 10 -5.33 6.66 13.22
CA LEU A 10 -4.04 6.31 13.85
C LEU A 10 -2.87 7.12 13.28
N LEU A 11 -2.84 7.30 11.96
CA LEU A 11 -1.80 8.06 11.29
C LEU A 11 -1.84 9.55 11.68
N LYS A 12 -3.04 10.10 11.90
CA LYS A 12 -3.20 11.45 12.44
C LYS A 12 -2.69 11.54 13.88
N GLU A 13 -3.05 10.59 14.74
CA GLU A 13 -2.58 10.53 16.13
C GLU A 13 -1.05 10.38 16.21
N ALA A 14 -0.45 9.53 15.38
CA ALA A 14 1.00 9.37 15.29
C ALA A 14 1.70 10.68 14.91
N ASN A 15 1.13 11.45 13.97
CA ASN A 15 1.65 12.77 13.63
C ASN A 15 1.55 13.76 14.80
N VAL A 16 0.43 13.77 15.54
CA VAL A 16 0.28 14.61 16.74
C VAL A 16 1.32 14.23 17.79
N MET A 17 1.47 12.93 18.10
CA MET A 17 2.47 12.44 19.04
C MET A 17 3.89 12.78 18.61
N SER A 18 4.19 12.75 17.31
CA SER A 18 5.51 13.14 16.81
C SER A 18 5.83 14.59 17.16
N VAL A 19 4.86 15.49 17.05
CA VAL A 19 5.03 16.90 17.43
C VAL A 19 5.16 17.04 18.95
N GLU A 20 4.29 16.38 19.72
CA GLU A 20 4.30 16.44 21.20
C GLU A 20 5.61 15.92 21.80
N LEU A 21 6.22 14.91 21.18
CA LEU A 21 7.48 14.31 21.63
C LEU A 21 8.73 14.93 20.97
N ASP A 22 8.57 16.02 20.21
CA ASP A 22 9.61 16.67 19.38
C ASP A 22 10.39 15.68 18.49
N LYS A 23 9.73 14.61 18.04
CA LYS A 23 10.27 13.69 17.04
C LYS A 23 10.13 14.34 15.67
N LYS A 24 11.21 14.31 14.89
CA LYS A 24 11.24 14.81 13.51
C LYS A 24 10.78 13.73 12.53
N MET A 25 9.63 13.13 12.83
CA MET A 25 8.99 12.10 12.01
C MET A 25 7.70 12.65 11.40
N GLN A 26 7.40 12.22 10.18
CA GLN A 26 6.14 12.48 9.49
C GLN A 26 5.58 11.15 9.00
N TYR A 27 4.31 10.92 9.28
CA TYR A 27 3.60 9.72 8.86
C TYR A 27 2.59 10.08 7.77
N GLN A 28 2.58 9.34 6.66
CA GLN A 28 1.65 9.56 5.56
C GLN A 28 1.25 8.26 4.86
N PHE A 29 0.10 8.28 4.19
CA PHE A 29 -0.22 7.23 3.24
C PHE A 29 0.59 7.41 1.96
N VAL A 30 1.01 6.30 1.39
CA VAL A 30 1.71 6.25 0.11
C VAL A 30 1.12 5.14 -0.74
N MET A 31 0.98 5.40 -2.05
CA MET A 31 0.61 4.38 -3.03
C MET A 31 1.88 3.81 -3.66
N LEU A 32 2.10 2.50 -3.49
CA LEU A 32 3.29 1.81 -3.99
C LEU A 32 2.89 0.88 -5.12
N SER A 33 3.54 1.02 -6.28
CA SER A 33 3.31 0.18 -7.45
C SER A 33 4.54 -0.66 -7.72
N ASP A 34 4.33 -1.93 -8.03
CA ASP A 34 5.40 -2.80 -8.50
C ASP A 34 5.69 -2.48 -9.97
N THR A 35 6.85 -1.90 -10.25
CA THR A 35 7.31 -1.62 -11.61
C THR A 35 8.78 -2.04 -11.75
N PRO A 36 9.28 -2.32 -12.96
CA PRO A 36 10.67 -2.77 -13.15
C PRO A 36 11.73 -1.81 -12.58
N TYR A 37 11.41 -0.53 -12.42
CA TYR A 37 12.31 0.49 -11.89
C TYR A 37 12.06 0.82 -10.41
N THR A 38 11.02 0.23 -9.82
CA THR A 38 10.67 0.41 -8.41
C THR A 38 10.05 -0.89 -7.90
N PRO A 39 10.85 -1.98 -7.85
CA PRO A 39 10.35 -3.26 -7.37
C PRO A 39 9.94 -3.12 -5.90
N LEU A 40 8.77 -3.66 -5.56
CA LEU A 40 8.36 -3.72 -4.16
C LEU A 40 9.24 -4.72 -3.40
N LYS A 41 9.45 -4.45 -2.11
CA LYS A 41 10.09 -5.42 -1.21
C LYS A 41 9.22 -6.67 -1.06
N ASP A 42 9.82 -7.82 -0.79
CA ASP A 42 9.13 -9.12 -0.65
C ASP A 42 7.93 -9.05 0.30
N GLU A 43 8.07 -8.40 1.47
CA GLU A 43 7.00 -8.20 2.46
C GLU A 43 5.77 -7.46 1.89
N LEU A 44 5.98 -6.56 0.93
CA LEU A 44 4.92 -5.79 0.27
C LEU A 44 4.37 -6.50 -0.97
N MET A 45 5.17 -7.40 -1.58
CA MET A 45 4.76 -8.22 -2.72
C MET A 45 3.67 -9.22 -2.35
N GLU A 46 3.78 -9.84 -1.17
CA GLU A 46 2.76 -10.77 -0.66
C GLU A 46 1.39 -10.09 -0.49
N VAL A 47 1.40 -8.86 0.04
CA VAL A 47 0.21 -8.03 0.21
C VAL A 47 -0.41 -7.70 -1.15
N ARG A 48 0.41 -7.29 -2.13
CA ARG A 48 -0.05 -7.02 -3.49
C ARG A 48 -0.69 -8.25 -4.14
N ASN A 49 -0.05 -9.42 -4.03
CA ASN A 49 -0.56 -10.66 -4.61
C ASN A 49 -1.91 -11.06 -4.00
N SER A 50 -2.07 -10.87 -2.69
CA SER A 50 -3.32 -11.13 -1.98
C SER A 50 -4.47 -10.24 -2.48
N LEU A 51 -4.20 -8.97 -2.80
CA LEU A 51 -5.19 -8.06 -3.38
C LEU A 51 -5.52 -8.40 -4.85
N GLN A 52 -4.56 -8.91 -5.62
CA GLN A 52 -4.79 -9.32 -7.01
C GLN A 52 -5.70 -10.54 -7.12
N ASN A 53 -5.55 -11.51 -6.21
CA ASN A 53 -6.36 -12.73 -6.17
C ASN A 53 -7.82 -12.50 -5.79
N HIS A 54 -8.15 -11.37 -5.16
CA HIS A 54 -9.50 -11.09 -4.69
C HIS A 54 -10.44 -10.52 -5.77
N ASP A 55 -9.87 -9.98 -6.86
CA ASP A 55 -10.63 -9.33 -7.95
C ASP A 55 -10.80 -10.20 -9.20
N THR A 56 -10.23 -11.41 -9.24
CA THR A 56 -10.45 -12.37 -10.34
C THR A 56 -11.72 -13.21 -10.17
N ARG A 57 -12.56 -12.91 -9.15
CA ARG A 57 -13.80 -13.65 -8.87
C ARG A 57 -15.07 -12.92 -9.31
N THR A 58 -15.11 -12.48 -10.55
CA THR A 58 -16.31 -12.30 -11.38
C THR A 58 -15.78 -12.43 -12.82
N VAL A 59 -16.16 -13.43 -13.63
CA VAL A 59 -17.49 -13.58 -14.22
C VAL A 59 -17.76 -15.07 -14.46
N ASP A 60 -19.01 -15.42 -14.21
CA ASP A 60 -19.67 -16.69 -14.49
C ASP A 60 -19.33 -17.26 -15.87
N GLY A 61 -19.28 -18.59 -15.96
CA GLY A 61 -18.77 -19.29 -17.14
C GLY A 61 -19.59 -19.02 -18.40
N LEU A 62 -19.04 -18.26 -19.35
CA LEU A 62 -19.34 -18.43 -20.78
C LEU A 62 -18.30 -17.70 -21.66
N ASN A 63 -17.70 -18.47 -22.56
CA ASN A 63 -16.99 -18.04 -23.78
C ASN A 63 -15.56 -17.52 -23.64
N SER A 64 -14.62 -18.46 -23.77
CA SER A 64 -13.26 -18.23 -24.25
C SER A 64 -13.30 -17.48 -25.59
N SER A 65 -12.96 -16.18 -25.56
CA SER A 65 -12.61 -15.38 -26.73
C SER A 65 -11.12 -15.04 -26.62
N PRO A 66 -10.28 -15.20 -27.65
CA PRO A 66 -8.86 -14.86 -27.59
C PRO A 66 -8.73 -13.35 -27.80
N ALA A 67 -9.17 -12.56 -26.84
CA ALA A 67 -9.17 -11.11 -26.93
C ALA A 67 -8.28 -10.57 -25.81
N VAL A 68 -7.09 -10.12 -26.23
CA VAL A 68 -6.20 -9.18 -25.52
C VAL A 68 -5.97 -9.56 -24.06
N GLU A 69 -4.84 -10.22 -23.78
CA GLU A 69 -4.30 -10.23 -22.43
C GLU A 69 -4.18 -8.76 -21.98
N GLU A 70 -5.18 -8.25 -21.27
CA GLU A 70 -5.05 -6.96 -20.60
C GLU A 70 -3.80 -7.11 -19.71
N PRO A 71 -2.78 -6.27 -19.91
CA PRO A 71 -1.56 -6.38 -19.13
C PRO A 71 -1.95 -6.39 -17.66
N PRO A 72 -1.36 -7.27 -16.83
CA PRO A 72 -1.76 -7.43 -15.45
C PRO A 72 -1.79 -6.05 -14.82
N LEU A 73 -3.00 -5.61 -14.49
CA LEU A 73 -3.24 -4.25 -14.02
C LEU A 73 -2.23 -4.01 -12.89
N ASN A 74 -1.33 -3.04 -13.05
CA ASN A 74 -0.29 -2.70 -12.10
C ASN A 74 -0.94 -2.06 -10.87
N ARG A 75 -1.63 -2.90 -10.09
CA ARG A 75 -2.41 -2.49 -8.93
C ARG A 75 -1.45 -2.05 -7.85
N GLY A 76 -1.46 -0.74 -7.59
CA GLY A 76 -0.74 -0.17 -6.47
C GLY A 76 -1.36 -0.62 -5.15
N ILE A 77 -0.52 -0.85 -4.15
CA ILE A 77 -0.93 -1.05 -2.76
C ILE A 77 -0.92 0.28 -2.03
N ILE A 78 -1.84 0.47 -1.09
CA ILE A 78 -1.74 1.56 -0.12
C ILE A 78 -0.91 1.08 1.06
N ALA A 79 0.04 1.90 1.48
CA ALA A 79 0.97 1.65 2.58
C ALA A 79 1.11 2.90 3.46
N VAL A 80 1.73 2.76 4.61
CA VAL A 80 2.18 3.88 5.45
C VAL A 80 3.66 4.11 5.22
N GLU A 81 4.06 5.37 5.15
CA GLU A 81 5.44 5.81 5.20
C GLU A 81 5.70 6.58 6.49
N ALA A 82 6.73 6.19 7.24
CA ALA A 82 7.35 7.04 8.25
C ALA A 82 8.62 7.67 7.68
N PHE A 83 8.64 8.98 7.62
CA PHE A 83 9.75 9.76 7.08
C PHE A 83 10.40 10.59 8.17
N ASN A 84 11.71 10.44 8.35
CA ASN A 84 12.49 11.27 9.24
C ASN A 84 12.97 12.52 8.51
N THR A 85 12.50 13.69 8.94
CA THR A 85 12.74 14.96 8.23
C THR A 85 14.15 15.53 8.44
N VAL A 86 14.96 14.94 9.32
CA VAL A 86 16.33 15.40 9.61
C VAL A 86 17.35 14.64 8.77
N ASN A 87 17.25 13.31 8.73
CA ASN A 87 18.21 12.47 8.01
C ASN A 87 17.70 11.95 6.66
N GLY A 88 16.42 12.19 6.33
CA GLY A 88 15.81 11.77 5.08
C GLY A 88 15.48 10.28 4.99
N LEU A 89 15.60 9.53 6.09
CA LEU A 89 15.33 8.09 6.12
C LEU A 89 13.83 7.83 6.11
N SER A 90 13.40 6.88 5.25
CA SER A 90 12.00 6.44 5.17
C SER A 90 11.84 4.95 5.43
N TYR A 91 10.75 4.60 6.11
CA TYR A 91 10.30 3.24 6.34
C TYR A 91 8.88 3.10 5.80
N LYS A 92 8.60 1.99 5.11
CA LYS A 92 7.30 1.73 4.47
C LYS A 92 6.79 0.37 4.87
N TRP A 93 5.51 0.27 5.21
CA TRP A 93 4.85 -0.98 5.57
C TRP A 93 3.38 -0.98 5.14
N SER A 94 2.81 -2.17 4.97
CA SER A 94 1.42 -2.34 4.52
C SER A 94 0.41 -1.98 5.61
N LEU A 95 -0.82 -1.65 5.19
CA LEU A 95 -1.93 -1.34 6.12
C LEU A 95 -2.40 -2.53 6.96
N GLN A 96 -1.97 -3.76 6.65
CA GLN A 96 -2.29 -4.96 7.44
C GLN A 96 -1.43 -5.14 8.70
N ALA A 97 -0.36 -4.36 8.87
CA ALA A 97 0.54 -4.50 10.00
C ALA A 97 0.10 -3.74 11.28
N PHE A 98 -1.11 -3.18 11.29
CA PHE A 98 -1.67 -2.36 12.38
C PHE A 98 -2.97 -2.94 12.94
#